data_AF-A0A969JZA0-F1
#
_entry.id   AF-A0A969JZA0-F1
#
_cell.length_a   1.000
_cell.length_b   1.000
_cell.length_c   1.000
_cell.angle_alpha   90.00
_cell.angle_beta   90.00
_cell.angle_gamma   90.00
#
_symmetry.space_group_name_H-M   'P 1'
#
loop_
_entity.id
_entity.type
_entity.pdbx_description
1 polymer ?
#
loop_
_entity_poly.entity_id
_entity_poly.type
_entity_poly.pdbx_seq_one_letter_code
_entity_poly.pdbx_strand_id
1 'polypeptide(L)'
;SAPAVPRMLKRLRNAGYVKHIPYQGFELTELGRQEALKEIRRHRILEVFLVNVMGFRWDETHEMADDLSKGLNDALSQRMASMTNYPTRCPHGEPIPDADGKLPIIVDSCIMNLGVGSKGEISRVRTMMRNGCNILPH
;
A
#
# COMPACT_ATOMS: atom_id res chain seq x y z
N SER A 1 20.46 3.73 4.97
CA SER A 1 21.58 3.85 5.94
C SER A 1 21.05 4.07 7.35
N ALA A 2 21.67 3.45 8.37
CA ALA A 2 21.27 3.58 9.78
C ALA A 2 21.00 5.03 10.27
N PRO A 3 21.78 6.07 9.90
CA PRO A 3 21.51 7.42 10.38
C PRO A 3 20.39 8.17 9.63
N ALA A 4 19.88 7.63 8.51
CA ALA A 4 18.83 8.28 7.71
C ALA A 4 17.42 8.10 8.33
N VAL A 5 17.16 6.94 8.94
CA VAL A 5 15.85 6.62 9.52
C VAL A 5 15.49 7.53 10.70
N PRO A 6 16.36 7.74 11.72
CA PRO A 6 16.04 8.63 12.83
C PRO A 6 15.82 10.08 12.39
N ARG A 7 16.55 10.56 11.37
CA ARG A 7 16.35 11.90 10.80
C ARG A 7 15.00 12.02 10.12
N MET A 8 14.58 11.01 9.34
CA MET A 8 13.25 11.01 8.70
C MET A 8 12.13 10.97 9.74
N LEU A 9 12.24 10.11 10.76
CA LEU A 9 11.26 10.03 11.85
C LEU A 9 11.13 11.37 12.60
N LYS A 10 12.24 12.06 12.86
CA LYS A 10 12.21 13.40 13.46
C LYS A 10 11.48 14.40 12.56
N ARG A 11 11.70 14.37 11.23
CA ARG A 11 10.99 15.23 10.27
C ARG A 11 9.49 14.94 10.24
N LEU A 12 9.11 13.68 10.11
CA LEU A 12 7.70 13.26 10.10
C LEU A 12 6.99 13.62 11.41
N ARG A 13 7.67 13.48 12.56
CA ARG A 13 7.12 13.86 13.87
C ARG A 13 6.92 15.37 13.96
N ASN A 14 7.92 16.15 13.54
CA ASN A 14 7.81 17.61 13.55
C ASN A 14 6.71 18.12 12.59
N ALA A 15 6.43 17.38 11.52
CA ALA A 15 5.32 17.65 10.60
C ALA A 15 3.96 17.08 11.08
N GLY A 16 3.91 16.41 12.24
CA GLY A 16 2.66 15.89 12.81
C GLY A 16 2.16 14.57 12.21
N TYR A 17 2.92 13.90 11.34
CA TYR A 17 2.51 12.65 10.68
C TYR A 17 2.76 11.40 11.55
N VAL A 18 3.70 11.46 12.48
CA VAL A 18 3.98 10.35 13.41
C VAL A 18 4.08 10.85 14.84
N LYS A 19 3.72 9.99 15.80
CA LYS A 19 3.90 10.19 17.23
C LYS A 19 4.81 9.10 17.80
N HIS A 20 5.61 9.45 18.80
CA HIS A 20 6.43 8.47 19.53
C HIS A 20 5.62 7.86 20.67
N ILE A 21 5.65 6.55 20.78
CA ILE A 21 5.01 5.80 21.87
C ILE A 21 6.14 5.20 22.72
N PRO A 22 6.22 5.56 24.01
CA PRO A 22 7.21 4.99 24.93
C PRO A 22 7.25 3.48 24.83
N TYR A 23 8.45 2.92 24.66
CA TYR A 23 8.72 1.47 24.55
C TYR A 23 8.12 0.75 23.32
N GLN A 24 7.30 1.42 22.51
CA GLN A 24 6.67 0.84 21.30
C GLN A 24 7.14 1.49 19.98
N GLY A 25 7.94 2.55 20.06
CA GLY A 25 8.53 3.19 18.88
C GLY A 25 7.65 4.31 18.32
N PHE A 26 7.25 4.23 17.06
CA PHE A 26 6.48 5.28 16.37
C PHE A 26 5.19 4.74 15.76
N GLU A 27 4.12 5.52 15.85
CA GLU A 27 2.82 5.26 15.22
C GLU A 27 2.47 6.43 14.29
N LEU A 28 1.73 6.15 13.21
CA LEU A 28 1.08 7.21 12.43
C LEU A 28 0.06 7.96 13.29
N THR A 29 0.01 9.28 13.15
CA THR A 29 -1.15 10.05 13.62
C THR A 29 -2.32 9.86 12.63
N GLU A 30 -3.50 10.37 12.95
CA GLU A 30 -4.61 10.36 11.99
C GLU A 30 -4.24 11.10 10.69
N LEU A 31 -3.57 12.24 10.80
CA LEU A 31 -3.04 12.97 9.64
C LEU A 31 -2.05 12.11 8.83
N GLY A 32 -1.11 11.45 9.51
CA GLY A 32 -0.15 10.55 8.85
C GLY A 32 -0.80 9.35 8.18
N ARG A 33 -1.84 8.79 8.80
CA ARG A 33 -2.64 7.70 8.24
C ARG A 33 -3.36 8.14 6.97
N GLN A 34 -3.98 9.32 6.96
CA GLN A 34 -4.67 9.85 5.78
C GLN A 34 -3.70 10.07 4.62
N GLU A 35 -2.55 10.71 4.87
CA GLU A 35 -1.54 10.92 3.81
C GLU A 35 -0.96 9.59 3.31
N ALA A 36 -0.66 8.64 4.20
CA ALA A 36 -0.20 7.32 3.79
C ALA A 36 -1.22 6.58 2.89
N LEU A 37 -2.52 6.71 3.19
CA LEU A 37 -3.58 6.08 2.39
C LEU A 37 -3.77 6.77 1.03
N LYS A 38 -3.55 8.08 0.93
CA LYS A 38 -3.50 8.77 -0.36
C LYS A 38 -2.36 8.24 -1.22
N GLU A 39 -1.14 8.15 -0.68
CA GLU A 39 0.01 7.61 -1.41
C GLU A 39 -0.23 6.16 -1.87
N ILE A 40 -0.78 5.31 -0.99
CA ILE A 40 -1.17 3.93 -1.33
C ILE A 40 -2.21 3.91 -2.46
N ARG A 41 -3.23 4.79 -2.40
CA ARG A 41 -4.25 4.90 -3.46
C ARG A 41 -3.63 5.30 -4.79
N ARG A 42 -2.75 6.31 -4.83
CA ARG A 42 -2.08 6.76 -6.07
C ARG A 42 -1.21 5.66 -6.66
N HIS A 43 -0.42 4.99 -5.85
CA HIS A 43 0.43 3.86 -6.26
C HIS A 43 -0.42 2.74 -6.87
N ARG A 44 -1.46 2.28 -6.17
CA ARG A 44 -2.28 1.16 -6.63
C ARG A 44 -3.11 1.49 -7.88
N ILE A 45 -3.61 2.72 -8.02
CA ILE A 45 -4.27 3.17 -9.25
C ILE A 45 -3.29 3.17 -10.42
N LEU A 46 -2.04 3.61 -10.18
CA LEU A 46 -1.01 3.61 -11.21
C LEU A 46 -0.67 2.18 -11.66
N GLU A 47 -0.55 1.22 -10.73
CA GLU A 47 -0.38 -0.20 -11.09
C GLU A 47 -1.49 -0.68 -12.03
N VAL A 48 -2.77 -0.38 -11.72
CA VAL A 48 -3.90 -0.75 -12.59
C VAL A 48 -3.79 -0.08 -13.96
N PHE A 49 -3.44 1.20 -14.00
CA PHE A 49 -3.29 1.94 -15.25
C PHE A 49 -2.18 1.36 -16.13
N LEU A 50 -1.02 1.04 -15.54
CA LEU A 50 0.10 0.43 -16.24
C LEU A 50 -0.29 -0.92 -16.87
N VAL A 51 -1.04 -1.76 -16.14
CA VAL A 51 -1.51 -3.05 -16.68
C VAL A 51 -2.61 -2.85 -17.72
N ASN A 52 -3.72 -2.20 -17.35
CA ASN A 52 -4.94 -2.24 -18.15
C ASN A 52 -4.92 -1.29 -19.34
N VAL A 53 -4.14 -0.21 -19.30
CA VAL A 53 -4.08 0.81 -20.36
C VAL A 53 -2.77 0.73 -21.13
N MET A 54 -1.63 0.57 -20.44
CA MET A 54 -0.32 0.56 -21.09
C MET A 54 0.17 -0.85 -21.48
N GLY A 55 -0.50 -1.91 -21.01
CA GLY A 55 -0.20 -3.29 -21.41
C GLY A 55 1.02 -3.91 -20.74
N PHE A 56 1.49 -3.33 -19.63
CA PHE A 56 2.52 -3.96 -18.81
C PHE A 56 1.96 -5.22 -18.13
N ARG A 57 2.85 -6.17 -17.84
CA ARG A 57 2.53 -7.32 -17.01
C ARG A 57 2.38 -6.89 -15.56
N TRP A 58 1.55 -7.59 -14.79
CA TRP A 58 1.33 -7.25 -13.39
C TRP A 58 2.62 -7.31 -12.56
N ASP A 59 3.50 -8.27 -12.84
CA ASP A 59 4.74 -8.55 -12.09
C ASP A 59 5.86 -7.51 -12.29
N GLU A 60 5.76 -6.62 -13.28
CA GLU A 60 6.73 -5.54 -13.54
C GLU A 60 6.23 -4.15 -13.08
N THR A 61 4.95 -4.03 -12.68
CA THR A 61 4.36 -2.73 -12.39
C THR A 61 4.73 -2.13 -11.04
N HIS A 62 5.11 -2.95 -10.06
CA HIS A 62 5.30 -2.49 -8.68
C HIS A 62 6.48 -1.51 -8.55
N GLU A 63 7.66 -1.88 -9.03
CA GLU A 63 8.86 -1.02 -8.95
C GLU A 63 8.65 0.29 -9.74
N MET A 64 8.03 0.19 -10.92
CA MET A 64 7.70 1.35 -11.73
C MET A 64 6.70 2.28 -11.03
N ALA A 65 5.67 1.70 -10.41
CA ALA A 65 4.69 2.47 -9.65
C ALA A 65 5.31 3.13 -8.41
N ASP A 66 6.25 2.48 -7.72
CA ASP A 66 6.97 3.04 -6.56
C ASP A 66 7.77 4.30 -6.92
N ASP A 67 8.33 4.38 -8.12
CA ASP A 67 9.09 5.55 -8.56
C ASP A 67 8.19 6.65 -9.12
N LEU A 68 7.23 6.29 -9.96
CA LEU A 68 6.37 7.27 -10.62
C LEU A 68 5.29 7.85 -9.70
N SER A 69 4.75 7.08 -8.75
CA SER A 69 3.66 7.53 -7.88
C SER A 69 4.02 8.74 -7.03
N LYS A 70 5.30 8.90 -6.66
CA LYS A 70 5.83 10.05 -5.91
C LYS A 70 5.58 11.40 -6.60
N GLY A 71 5.44 11.40 -7.93
CA GLY A 71 5.16 12.59 -8.73
C GLY A 71 3.68 12.78 -9.08
N LEU A 72 2.81 11.84 -8.70
CA LEU A 72 1.39 11.92 -9.02
C LEU A 72 0.66 12.84 -8.05
N ASN A 73 -0.24 13.65 -8.62
CA ASN A 73 -1.21 14.43 -7.87
C ASN A 73 -2.60 13.80 -7.99
N ASP A 74 -3.54 14.29 -7.18
CA ASP A 74 -4.91 13.75 -7.12
C ASP A 74 -5.64 13.83 -8.46
N ALA A 75 -5.41 14.89 -9.24
CA ALA A 75 -6.06 15.06 -10.55
C ALA A 75 -5.61 13.99 -11.56
N LEU A 76 -4.31 13.66 -11.59
CA LEU A 76 -3.77 12.60 -12.44
C LEU A 76 -4.27 11.23 -12.00
N SER A 77 -4.20 10.93 -10.70
CA SER A 77 -4.69 9.66 -10.16
C SER A 77 -6.19 9.48 -10.40
N GLN A 78 -6.99 10.54 -10.29
CA GLN A 78 -8.43 10.47 -10.57
C GLN A 78 -8.72 10.19 -12.05
N ARG A 79 -7.95 10.78 -12.97
CA ARG A 79 -8.07 10.48 -14.41
C ARG A 79 -7.69 9.03 -14.71
N MET A 80 -6.59 8.54 -14.15
CA MET A 80 -6.18 7.13 -14.28
C MET A 80 -7.25 6.18 -13.73
N ALA A 81 -7.83 6.49 -12.58
CA ALA A 81 -8.93 5.71 -12.01
C ALA A 81 -10.15 5.70 -12.94
N SER A 82 -10.53 6.85 -13.51
CA SER A 82 -11.63 6.90 -14.49
C SER A 82 -11.33 6.09 -15.75
N MET A 83 -10.11 6.14 -16.27
CA MET A 83 -9.69 5.37 -17.45
C MET A 83 -9.69 3.85 -17.21
N THR A 84 -9.62 3.45 -15.95
CA THR A 84 -9.61 2.04 -15.51
C THR A 84 -10.93 1.61 -14.86
N ASN A 85 -12.01 2.38 -15.09
CA ASN A 85 -13.36 2.13 -14.59
C ASN A 85 -13.45 2.01 -13.04
N TYR A 86 -12.78 2.92 -12.34
CA TYR A 86 -12.78 3.04 -10.88
C TYR A 86 -12.46 1.72 -10.17
N PRO A 87 -11.23 1.19 -10.36
CA PRO A 87 -10.84 -0.10 -9.80
C PRO A 87 -10.87 -0.08 -8.27
N THR A 88 -11.27 -1.21 -7.68
CA THR A 88 -11.29 -1.41 -6.21
C THR A 88 -10.13 -2.24 -5.70
N ARG A 89 -9.37 -2.89 -6.60
CA ARG A 89 -8.16 -3.67 -6.30
C ARG A 89 -7.08 -3.39 -7.34
N CYS A 90 -5.83 -3.46 -6.93
CA CYS A 90 -4.70 -3.43 -7.85
C CYS A 90 -4.45 -4.80 -8.49
N PRO A 91 -3.57 -4.91 -9.50
CA PRO A 91 -3.26 -6.19 -10.18
C PRO A 91 -2.75 -7.28 -9.23
N HIS A 92 -2.17 -6.90 -8.09
CA HIS A 92 -1.70 -7.80 -7.02
C HIS A 92 -2.81 -8.28 -6.08
N GLY A 93 -4.05 -7.81 -6.27
CA GLY A 93 -5.22 -8.08 -5.45
C GLY A 93 -5.38 -7.15 -4.25
N GLU A 94 -4.41 -6.28 -3.93
CA GLU A 94 -4.51 -5.35 -2.81
C GLU A 94 -5.64 -4.33 -2.99
N PRO A 95 -6.49 -4.08 -1.98
CA PRO A 95 -7.60 -3.13 -2.10
C PRO A 95 -7.12 -1.70 -2.30
N ILE A 96 -7.77 -0.93 -3.16
CA ILE A 96 -7.47 0.49 -3.35
C ILE A 96 -8.25 1.27 -2.28
N PRO A 97 -7.59 2.05 -1.40
CA PRO A 97 -8.30 2.94 -0.48
C PRO A 97 -9.25 3.85 -1.27
N ASP A 98 -10.44 4.11 -0.77
CA ASP A 98 -11.36 5.06 -1.42
C ASP A 98 -10.88 6.52 -1.27
N ALA A 99 -11.67 7.48 -1.77
CA ALA A 99 -11.32 8.90 -1.69
C ALA A 99 -11.28 9.44 -0.24
N ASP A 100 -11.96 8.77 0.70
CA ASP A 100 -11.93 9.10 2.12
C ASP A 100 -10.78 8.38 2.85
N GLY A 101 -9.98 7.58 2.14
CA GLY A 101 -8.94 6.76 2.74
C GLY A 101 -9.47 5.55 3.51
N LYS A 102 -10.69 5.07 3.22
CA LYS A 102 -11.21 3.85 3.83
C LYS A 102 -10.76 2.64 3.04
N LEU A 103 -10.41 1.59 3.77
CA LEU A 103 -10.09 0.27 3.23
C LEU A 103 -11.22 -0.70 3.60
N PRO A 104 -11.58 -1.64 2.71
CA PRO A 104 -12.51 -2.69 3.05
C PRO A 104 -11.90 -3.63 4.10
N ILE A 105 -12.77 -4.29 4.87
CA ILE A 105 -12.34 -5.40 5.72
C ILE A 105 -11.83 -6.52 4.80
N ILE A 106 -10.61 -6.97 5.04
CA ILE A 106 -9.99 -8.05 4.28
C ILE A 106 -10.07 -9.33 5.11
N VAL A 107 -10.72 -10.34 4.56
CA VAL A 107 -10.83 -11.67 5.16
C VAL A 107 -10.00 -12.62 4.32
N ASP A 108 -8.71 -12.68 4.60
CA ASP A 108 -7.77 -13.62 4.01
C ASP A 108 -6.82 -14.20 5.07
N SER A 109 -6.03 -15.19 4.67
CA SER A 109 -5.06 -15.84 5.54
C SER A 109 -3.78 -16.14 4.77
N CYS A 110 -2.63 -16.02 5.43
CA CYS A 110 -1.36 -16.38 4.83
C CYS A 110 -1.37 -17.88 4.52
N ILE A 111 -1.00 -18.25 3.29
CA ILE A 111 -0.92 -19.65 2.86
C ILE A 111 -0.01 -20.48 3.78
N MET A 112 1.04 -19.87 4.34
CA MET A 112 1.97 -20.49 5.29
C MET A 112 1.33 -20.89 6.62
N ASN A 113 0.16 -20.32 6.95
CA ASN A 113 -0.58 -20.61 8.18
C ASN A 113 -1.71 -21.62 7.96
N LEU A 114 -1.90 -22.11 6.73
CA LEU A 114 -2.96 -23.06 6.41
C LEU A 114 -2.49 -24.50 6.69
N GLY A 115 -3.36 -25.30 7.31
CA GLY A 115 -3.10 -26.73 7.51
C GLY A 115 -3.14 -27.50 6.19
N VAL A 116 -2.41 -28.61 6.10
CA VAL A 116 -2.44 -29.51 4.93
C VAL A 116 -3.87 -29.94 4.64
N GLY A 117 -4.27 -29.88 3.37
CA GLY A 117 -5.64 -30.20 2.93
C GLY A 117 -6.62 -29.02 2.93
N SER A 118 -6.21 -27.85 3.42
CA SER A 118 -6.99 -26.61 3.30
C SER A 118 -7.23 -26.23 1.84
N LYS A 119 -8.40 -25.68 1.55
CA LYS A 119 -8.77 -25.14 0.22
C LYS A 119 -9.00 -23.63 0.34
N GLY A 120 -8.68 -22.91 -0.73
CA GLY A 120 -8.91 -21.48 -0.80
C GLY A 120 -8.64 -20.94 -2.20
N GLU A 121 -8.97 -19.67 -2.39
CA GLU A 121 -8.65 -18.89 -3.58
C GLU A 121 -7.55 -17.88 -3.24
N ILE A 122 -6.63 -17.63 -4.17
CA ILE A 122 -5.58 -16.63 -3.96
C ILE A 122 -6.23 -15.25 -3.93
N SER A 123 -6.27 -14.62 -2.76
CA SER A 123 -6.82 -13.28 -2.63
C SER A 123 -5.86 -12.21 -3.14
N ARG A 124 -4.59 -12.29 -2.73
CA ARG A 124 -3.56 -11.27 -2.98
C ARG A 124 -2.16 -11.85 -2.97
N VAL A 125 -1.25 -11.21 -3.69
CA VAL A 125 0.19 -11.52 -3.67
C VAL A 125 0.95 -10.28 -3.22
N ARG A 126 1.81 -10.42 -2.21
CA ARG A 126 2.63 -9.30 -1.74
C ARG A 126 3.90 -9.19 -2.60
N THR A 127 4.09 -8.04 -3.24
CA THR A 127 5.25 -7.74 -4.10
C THR A 127 6.49 -7.31 -3.33
N MET A 128 6.37 -6.98 -2.04
CA MET A 128 7.51 -6.69 -1.16
C MET A 128 7.87 -7.91 -0.30
N MET A 129 8.91 -8.65 -0.69
CA MET A 129 9.66 -9.50 0.23
C MET A 129 10.62 -8.61 1.05
N ARG A 130 10.18 -8.13 2.22
CA ARG A 130 11.09 -8.02 3.36
C ARG A 130 10.84 -9.23 4.23
N ASN A 131 11.85 -10.08 4.41
CA ASN A 131 11.84 -11.20 5.35
C ASN A 131 11.10 -10.80 6.63
N GLY A 132 9.90 -11.34 6.84
CA GLY A 132 9.02 -10.92 7.92
C GLY A 132 7.55 -11.06 7.55
N CYS A 133 7.06 -12.29 7.60
CA CYS A 133 5.66 -12.50 7.96
C CYS A 133 5.48 -11.89 9.36
N ASN A 134 5.11 -10.60 9.43
CA ASN A 134 4.78 -9.97 10.70
C ASN A 134 3.44 -10.56 11.17
N ILE A 135 3.58 -11.60 11.99
CA ILE A 135 2.62 -11.98 13.00
C ILE A 135 2.43 -10.71 13.85
N LEU A 136 1.28 -10.07 13.76
CA LEU A 136 0.79 -9.28 14.88
C LEU A 136 0.21 -10.32 15.86
N PRO A 137 0.82 -10.53 17.04
CA PRO A 137 0.12 -11.24 18.09
C PRO A 137 -1.08 -10.38 18.52
N HIS A 138 -2.20 -11.05 18.76
CA HIS A 138 -3.23 -10.51 19.64
C HIS A 138 -2.65 -10.21 21.01
#